data_AF-A0A8C8U3T4-F1
#
_entry.id   AF-A0A8C8U3T4-F1
#
_cell.length_a   1.000
_cell.length_b   1.000
_cell.length_c   1.000
_cell.angle_alpha   90.00
_cell.angle_beta   90.00
_cell.angle_gamma   90.00
#
_symmetry.space_group_name_H-M   'P 1'
#
loop_
_entity.id
_entity.type
_entity.pdbx_description
1 polymer ?
#
loop_
_entity_poly.entity_id
_entity_poly.type
_entity_poly.pdbx_seq_one_letter_code
_entity_poly.pdbx_strand_id
1 'polypeptide(L)'
;MERPVSELIRQSWRAVSRSPLEHGTVLFSRLFTLEPSLLPLFQYNGRQFSSPEDCLSSPEFLDHIRKTLAACPLTLDNGALKASSVERLGF
;
A
#
# COMPACT_ATOMS: atom_id res chain seq x y z
N MET A 1 -5.97 -28.36 -15.29
CA MET A 1 -5.26 -27.16 -15.79
C MET A 1 -5.04 -26.22 -14.62
N GLU A 2 -3.78 -25.99 -14.28
CA GLU A 2 -3.41 -25.05 -13.22
C GLU A 2 -3.62 -23.62 -13.72
N ARG A 3 -4.23 -22.77 -12.91
CA ARG A 3 -4.45 -21.36 -13.27
C ARG A 3 -3.09 -20.65 -13.38
N PRO A 4 -2.90 -19.75 -14.35
CA PRO A 4 -1.67 -18.99 -14.44
C PRO A 4 -1.47 -18.15 -13.16
N VAL A 5 -0.22 -18.05 -12.68
CA VAL A 5 0.13 -17.34 -11.44
C VAL A 5 -0.39 -15.90 -11.43
N SER A 6 -0.40 -15.23 -12.59
CA SER A 6 -0.95 -13.88 -12.76
C SER A 6 -2.45 -13.80 -12.43
N GLU A 7 -3.24 -14.82 -12.78
CA GLU A 7 -4.66 -14.90 -12.46
C GLU A 7 -4.87 -15.07 -10.95
N LEU A 8 -4.04 -15.90 -10.30
CA LEU A 8 -4.10 -16.09 -8.85
C LEU A 8 -3.77 -14.79 -8.11
N ILE A 9 -2.70 -14.09 -8.51
CA ILE A 9 -2.31 -12.79 -7.95
C ILE A 9 -3.45 -11.77 -8.12
N ARG A 10 -4.07 -11.72 -9.30
CA ARG A 10 -5.20 -10.82 -9.57
C ARG A 10 -6.42 -11.13 -8.71
N GLN A 11 -6.73 -12.42 -8.51
CA GLN A 11 -7.82 -12.84 -7.64
C GLN A 11 -7.55 -12.46 -6.18
N SER A 12 -6.33 -12.68 -5.68
CA SER A 12 -5.92 -12.24 -4.35
C SER A 12 -6.08 -10.73 -4.18
N TRP A 13 -5.63 -9.94 -5.17
CA TRP A 13 -5.76 -8.49 -5.10
C TRP A 13 -7.20 -7.98 -5.16
N ARG A 14 -8.09 -8.62 -5.92
CA ARG A 14 -9.53 -8.30 -5.89
C ARG A 14 -10.15 -8.55 -4.51
N ALA A 15 -9.68 -9.54 -3.76
CA ALA A 15 -10.16 -9.78 -2.41
C ALA A 15 -9.66 -8.69 -1.46
N VAL A 16 -8.36 -8.37 -1.51
CA VAL A 16 -7.74 -7.33 -0.67
C VAL A 16 -8.33 -5.94 -0.95
N SER A 17 -8.61 -5.62 -2.22
CA SER A 17 -9.16 -4.32 -2.62
C SER A 17 -10.60 -4.06 -2.15
N ARG A 18 -11.31 -5.06 -1.61
CA ARG A 18 -12.66 -4.87 -1.04
C ARG A 18 -12.64 -4.09 0.28
N SER A 19 -11.58 -4.24 1.06
CA SER A 19 -11.36 -3.51 2.31
C SER A 19 -9.93 -2.98 2.35
N PRO A 20 -9.60 -1.98 1.51
CA PRO A 20 -8.20 -1.56 1.32
C PRO A 20 -7.61 -0.96 2.61
N LEU A 21 -8.43 -0.30 3.43
CA LEU A 21 -7.98 0.22 4.72
C LEU A 21 -7.64 -0.88 5.71
N GLU A 22 -8.52 -1.87 5.89
CA GLU A 22 -8.30 -2.93 6.89
C GLU A 22 -7.05 -3.74 6.55
N HIS A 23 -6.96 -4.21 5.30
CA HIS A 23 -5.81 -4.99 4.86
C HIS A 23 -4.53 -4.16 4.81
N GLY A 24 -4.63 -2.90 4.36
CA GLY A 24 -3.48 -2.00 4.31
C GLY A 24 -2.93 -1.65 5.68
N THR A 25 -3.81 -1.43 6.66
CA THR A 25 -3.43 -1.19 8.06
C THR A 25 -2.65 -2.38 8.62
N VAL A 26 -3.12 -3.61 8.37
CA VAL A 26 -2.40 -4.83 8.79
C VAL A 26 -1.03 -4.94 8.10
N LEU A 27 -0.96 -4.68 6.80
CA LEU A 27 0.29 -4.71 6.04
C LEU A 27 1.31 -3.70 6.56
N PHE A 28 0.91 -2.44 6.72
CA PHE A 28 1.80 -1.38 7.20
C PHE A 28 2.16 -1.54 8.68
N SER A 29 1.22 -2.00 9.52
CA SER A 29 1.52 -2.35 10.92
C SER A 29 2.61 -3.42 11.00
N ARG A 30 2.51 -4.47 10.18
CA ARG A 30 3.54 -5.51 10.13
C ARG A 30 4.86 -4.99 9.54
N LEU A 31 4.80 -4.13 8.53
CA LEU A 31 5.97 -3.50 7.93
C LEU A 31 6.77 -2.70 8.97
N PHE A 32 6.11 -1.86 9.77
CA PHE A 32 6.78 -1.07 10.81
C PHE A 32 7.29 -1.93 11.98
N THR A 33 6.62 -3.05 12.26
CA THR A 33 7.10 -4.02 13.26
C THR A 33 8.39 -4.70 12.81
N LEU A 34 8.48 -5.04 11.52
CA LEU A 34 9.68 -5.67 10.95
C LEU A 34 10.82 -4.66 10.75
N GLU A 35 10.48 -3.46 10.30
CA GLU A 35 11.45 -2.45 9.87
C GLU A 35 11.06 -1.05 10.39
N PRO A 36 11.35 -0.73 11.67
CA PRO A 36 10.93 0.52 12.30
C PRO A 36 11.61 1.76 11.69
N SER A 37 12.72 1.58 10.98
CA SER A 37 13.43 2.64 10.25
C SER A 37 12.63 3.22 9.07
N LEU A 38 11.55 2.55 8.65
CA LEU A 38 10.65 3.05 7.60
C LEU A 38 9.63 4.08 8.12
N LEU A 39 9.29 4.04 9.40
CA LEU A 39 8.35 4.99 10.02
C LEU A 39 8.71 6.46 9.75
N PRO A 40 9.97 6.93 9.93
CA PRO A 40 10.33 8.33 9.65
C PRO A 40 10.28 8.71 8.17
N LEU A 41 10.12 7.78 7.24
CA LEU A 41 9.93 8.10 5.82
C LEU A 41 8.52 8.62 5.52
N PHE A 42 7.54 8.28 6.37
CA PHE A 42 6.17 8.73 6.23
C PHE A 42 5.99 10.08 6.95
N GLN A 43 6.34 11.16 6.26
CA GLN A 43 6.18 12.53 6.76
C GLN A 43 5.09 13.24 5.99
N TYR A 44 4.03 13.64 6.68
CA TYR A 44 2.93 14.41 6.10
C TYR A 44 2.85 15.76 6.80
N ASN A 45 2.75 16.84 6.03
CA ASN A 45 2.64 18.21 6.56
C ASN A 45 3.74 18.59 7.58
N GLY A 46 4.96 18.02 7.43
CA GLY A 46 6.07 18.23 8.36
C GLY A 46 5.92 17.53 9.71
N ARG A 47 4.88 16.71 9.91
CA ARG A 47 4.69 15.88 11.09
C ARG A 47 5.44 14.57 10.91
N GLN A 48 6.35 14.30 11.85
CA GLN A 48 6.99 13.00 12.00
C GLN A 48 6.19 12.18 13.01
N PHE A 49 5.94 10.90 12.71
CA PHE A 49 5.29 10.00 13.65
C PHE A 49 6.32 9.39 14.59
N SER A 50 5.99 9.38 15.89
CA SER A 50 6.82 8.80 16.94
C SER A 50 6.58 7.30 17.11
N SER A 51 5.44 6.81 16.61
CA SER A 51 5.00 5.42 16.77
C SER A 51 4.19 4.94 15.54
N PRO A 52 4.13 3.62 15.28
CA PRO A 52 3.29 3.05 14.23
C PRO A 52 1.80 3.32 14.45
N GLU A 53 1.34 3.31 15.70
CA GLU A 53 -0.04 3.61 16.09
C GLU A 53 -0.45 5.06 15.82
N ASP A 54 0.44 6.02 16.07
CA ASP A 54 0.22 7.43 15.68
C ASP A 54 0.14 7.58 14.15
N CYS A 55 1.01 6.85 13.43
CA CYS A 55 1.02 6.84 11.96
C CYS A 55 -0.27 6.24 11.40
N LEU A 56 -0.69 5.08 11.90
CA LEU A 56 -1.89 4.35 11.47
C LEU A 56 -3.20 5.05 11.87
N SER A 57 -3.14 6.00 12.82
CA SER A 57 -4.29 6.81 13.23
C SER A 57 -4.40 8.13 12.47
N SER A 58 -3.37 8.51 11.68
CA SER A 58 -3.38 9.75 10.90
C SER A 58 -4.27 9.62 9.66
N PRO A 59 -5.18 10.60 9.42
CA PRO A 59 -6.02 10.58 8.22
C PRO A 59 -5.20 10.68 6.92
N GLU A 60 -4.07 11.39 6.93
CA GLU A 60 -3.16 11.48 5.78
C GLU A 60 -2.55 10.12 5.43
N PHE A 61 -2.13 9.35 6.45
CA PHE A 61 -1.59 8.02 6.21
C PHE A 61 -2.67 7.01 5.81
N LEU A 62 -3.87 7.11 6.37
CA LEU A 62 -5.01 6.29 5.92
C LEU A 62 -5.36 6.56 4.45
N ASP A 63 -5.27 7.81 4.00
CA ASP A 63 -5.42 8.16 2.58
C ASP A 63 -4.29 7.58 1.72
N HIS A 64 -3.04 7.64 2.21
CA HIS A 64 -1.91 6.97 1.56
C HIS A 64 -2.13 5.45 1.43
N ILE A 65 -2.60 4.77 2.48
CA ILE A 65 -2.92 3.34 2.45
C ILE A 65 -3.95 3.03 1.35
N ARG A 66 -5.03 3.82 1.27
CA ARG A 66 -6.07 3.65 0.23
C ARG A 66 -5.48 3.79 -1.17
N LYS A 67 -4.64 4.80 -1.38
CA LYS A 67 -3.98 5.06 -2.68
C LYS A 67 -3.02 3.92 -3.05
N THR A 68 -2.17 3.50 -2.13
CA THR A 68 -1.18 2.43 -2.34
C THR A 68 -1.85 1.10 -2.67
N LEU A 69 -2.91 0.72 -1.94
CA LEU A 69 -3.65 -0.51 -2.23
C LEU A 69 -4.51 -0.44 -3.50
N ALA A 70 -5.00 0.74 -3.87
CA ALA A 70 -5.72 0.93 -5.14
C ALA A 70 -4.79 0.89 -6.36
N ALA A 71 -3.52 1.29 -6.20
CA ALA A 71 -2.53 1.28 -7.28
C ALA A 71 -1.98 -0.13 -7.57
N CYS A 72 -1.87 -1.00 -6.57
CA CYS A 72 -1.34 -2.36 -6.74
C CYS A 72 -2.04 -3.21 -7.83
N PRO A 73 -3.39 -3.28 -7.91
CA PRO A 73 -4.02 -4.02 -9.00
C PRO A 73 -3.78 -3.39 -10.39
N LEU A 74 -3.61 -2.06 -10.48
CA LEU A 74 -3.32 -1.36 -11.73
C LEU A 74 -1.90 -1.62 -12.26
N THR A 75 -0.93 -1.86 -11.37
CA THR A 75 0.44 -2.22 -11.77
C THR A 75 0.56 -3.68 -12.21
N LEU A 76 -0.30 -4.55 -11.70
CA LEU A 76 -0.30 -5.99 -12.02
C LEU A 76 -1.01 -6.33 -13.33
N ASP A 77 -2.06 -5.60 -13.70
CA ASP A 77 -2.78 -5.83 -14.97
C ASP A 77 -1.95 -5.45 -16.21
N ASN A 78 -0.97 -4.54 -16.05
CA ASN A 78 -0.20 -4.02 -17.18
C ASN A 78 1.07 -4.81 -17.54
N GLY A 79 1.50 -5.81 -16.76
CA GLY A 79 2.72 -6.61 -17.05
C GLY A 79 4.03 -5.81 -17.14
N ALA A 80 3.97 -4.50 -17.00
CA ALA A 80 5.05 -3.55 -17.07
C ALA A 80 4.63 -2.36 -16.22
N LEU A 81 5.44 -2.02 -15.22
CA LEU A 81 5.41 -0.68 -14.65
C LEU A 81 5.62 0.29 -15.81
N LYS A 82 4.55 0.88 -16.35
CA LYS A 82 4.72 2.11 -17.12
C LYS A 82 5.18 3.16 -16.13
N ALA A 83 6.28 3.85 -16.46
CA ALA A 83 6.80 4.97 -15.68
C ALA A 83 5.70 5.97 -15.30
N SER A 84 4.68 6.14 -16.15
CA SER A 84 3.51 6.98 -15.90
C SER A 84 2.63 6.55 -14.72
N SER A 85 2.62 5.27 -14.34
CA SER A 85 1.93 4.79 -13.13
C SER A 85 2.72 5.11 -11.87
N VAL A 86 4.05 5.19 -11.96
CA VAL A 86 4.93 5.62 -10.86
C VAL A 86 4.87 7.13 -10.67
N GLU A 87 4.79 7.91 -11.76
CA GLU A 87 4.60 9.37 -11.70
C GLU A 87 3.25 9.76 -11.07
N ARG A 88 2.20 8.96 -11.29
CA ARG A 88 0.88 9.16 -10.67
C ARG A 88 0.83 8.79 -9.19
N LEU A 89 1.84 8.08 -8.69
CA LEU A 89 1.96 7.73 -7.27
C LEU A 89 2.59 8.86 -6.43
N GLY A 90 3.08 9.93 -7.07
CA GLY A 90 3.44 11.17 -6.38
C GLY A 90 4.50 10.97 -5.29
N PHE A 91 5.56 10.22 -5.61
CA PHE A 91 6.86 10.44 -4.97
C PHE A 91 7.41 11.81 -5.38
#